data_AF-A0A521T4V9-F1
#
_entry.id   AF-A0A521T4V9-F1
#
_cell.length_a   1.000
_cell.length_b   1.000
_cell.length_c   1.000
_cell.angle_alpha   90.00
_cell.angle_beta   90.00
_cell.angle_gamma   90.00
#
_symmetry.space_group_name_H-M   'P 1'
#
loop_
_entity.id
_entity.type
_entity.pdbx_description
1 polymer ?
#
loop_
_entity_poly.entity_id
_entity_poly.type
_entity_poly.pdbx_seq_one_letter_code
_entity_poly.pdbx_strand_id
1 'polypeptide(L)'
;MAVDTQPRPGSGRAAKAGLIAVLLFAFLLLALLVFWAVTGGLAVFAGGLSTVADRVASGAEQAHDTLSIGGGDVLAPNAFIRVQDQYVLLPTDLPTAYYRPEGETGRVSNREYIGAAGELQGKQYVSATGRVDGWETRLKRTTSNEIAPAGWFSTIDVFETNDGASQALSPEWFWAYTDPERAPTEWLKDGCDLGQECLMWVNDRFDPATSLTTLSYHVAFRFHNVVVWVKGHGLDVDITADDVLDAARAVLVRLAEQPLVSE
;
A
#
# COMPACT_ATOMS: atom_id res chain seq x y z
N MET A 1 -67.35 -4.26 -29.10
CA MET A 1 -67.04 -2.89 -29.52
C MET A 1 -65.67 -2.55 -28.95
N ALA A 2 -64.63 -2.58 -29.78
CA ALA A 2 -63.27 -2.21 -29.39
C ALA A 2 -63.06 -0.72 -29.72
N VAL A 3 -62.68 0.07 -28.72
CA VAL A 3 -62.38 1.49 -28.88
C VAL A 3 -60.89 1.60 -29.22
N ASP A 4 -60.63 1.98 -30.46
CA ASP A 4 -59.31 2.27 -31.01
C ASP A 4 -58.89 3.68 -30.58
N THR A 5 -57.99 3.79 -29.61
CA THR A 5 -57.41 5.07 -29.20
C THR A 5 -56.07 5.27 -29.89
N GLN A 6 -56.10 6.02 -31.00
CA GLN A 6 -54.87 6.53 -31.60
C GLN A 6 -54.16 7.54 -30.67
N PRO A 7 -52.83 7.44 -30.53
CA PRO A 7 -52.04 8.40 -29.77
C PRO A 7 -51.94 9.74 -30.52
N ARG A 8 -52.23 10.84 -29.81
CA ARG A 8 -52.10 12.21 -30.32
C ARG A 8 -50.63 12.58 -30.52
N PRO A 9 -50.22 13.07 -31.71
CA PRO A 9 -48.87 13.55 -31.96
C PRO A 9 -48.75 14.98 -31.40
N GLY A 10 -48.17 15.12 -30.21
CA GLY A 10 -48.02 16.43 -29.60
C GLY A 10 -47.04 16.49 -28.44
N SER A 11 -45.73 16.54 -28.73
CA SER A 11 -44.75 17.06 -27.75
C SER A 11 -43.36 17.42 -28.31
N GLY A 12 -43.21 17.64 -29.63
CA GLY A 12 -41.90 17.98 -30.23
C GLY A 12 -41.29 19.32 -29.75
N ARG A 13 -42.06 20.17 -29.05
CA ARG A 13 -41.57 21.44 -28.47
C ARG A 13 -40.94 21.27 -27.08
N ALA A 14 -41.39 20.30 -26.28
CA ALA A 14 -40.85 20.06 -24.94
C ALA A 14 -39.44 19.42 -25.01
N ALA A 15 -39.22 18.49 -25.95
CA ALA A 15 -37.92 17.86 -26.14
C ALA A 15 -36.82 18.85 -26.59
N LYS A 16 -37.18 19.85 -27.41
CA LYS A 16 -36.23 20.87 -27.87
C LYS A 16 -35.81 21.84 -26.77
N ALA A 17 -36.72 22.19 -25.85
CA ALA A 17 -36.40 23.04 -24.71
C ALA A 17 -35.44 22.35 -23.72
N GLY A 18 -35.62 21.04 -23.49
CA GLY A 18 -34.72 20.25 -22.64
C GLY A 18 -33.29 20.18 -23.19
N LEU A 19 -33.13 19.96 -24.50
CA LEU A 19 -31.80 19.89 -25.12
C LEU A 19 -31.04 21.22 -25.01
N ILE A 20 -31.72 22.35 -25.20
CA ILE A 20 -31.11 23.68 -25.09
C ILE A 20 -30.64 23.96 -23.66
N ALA A 21 -31.42 23.55 -22.65
CA ALA A 21 -31.05 23.72 -21.24
C ALA A 21 -29.80 22.90 -20.86
N VAL A 22 -29.69 21.66 -21.36
CA VAL A 22 -28.52 20.79 -21.12
C VAL A 22 -27.25 21.39 -21.76
N LEU A 23 -27.36 21.90 -22.99
CA LEU A 23 -26.22 22.51 -23.69
C LEU A 23 -25.75 23.80 -23.01
N LEU A 24 -26.68 24.64 -22.52
CA LEU A 24 -26.33 25.84 -21.76
C LEU A 24 -25.65 25.51 -20.44
N PHE A 25 -26.12 24.48 -19.74
CA PHE A 25 -25.49 24.02 -18.49
C PHE A 25 -24.06 23.49 -18.74
N ALA A 26 -23.87 22.65 -19.77
CA ALA A 26 -22.55 22.15 -20.14
C ALA A 26 -21.59 23.28 -20.53
N PHE A 27 -22.07 24.30 -21.25
CA PHE A 27 -21.26 25.45 -21.62
C PHE A 27 -20.86 26.31 -20.40
N LEU A 28 -21.77 26.51 -19.45
CA LEU A 28 -21.49 27.20 -18.18
C LEU A 28 -20.46 26.46 -17.34
N LEU A 29 -20.55 25.12 -17.27
CA LEU A 29 -19.59 24.26 -16.57
C LEU A 29 -18.20 24.35 -17.20
N LEU A 30 -18.12 24.31 -18.53
CA LEU A 30 -16.87 24.48 -19.27
C LEU A 30 -16.27 25.88 -19.05
N ALA A 31 -17.09 26.93 -19.07
CA ALA A 31 -16.64 28.29 -18.81
C ALA A 31 -16.12 28.46 -17.37
N LEU A 32 -16.77 27.82 -16.39
CA LEU A 32 -16.30 27.78 -15.00
C LEU A 32 -14.97 27.06 -14.85
N LEU A 33 -14.79 25.92 -15.54
CA LEU A 33 -13.52 25.18 -15.55
C LEU A 33 -12.39 25.99 -16.19
N VAL A 34 -12.65 26.65 -17.32
CA VAL A 34 -11.67 27.53 -17.99
C VAL A 34 -11.36 28.74 -17.12
N PHE A 35 -12.36 29.36 -16.50
CA PHE A 35 -12.14 30.48 -15.58
C PHE A 35 -11.29 30.06 -14.37
N TRP A 36 -11.58 28.92 -13.76
CA TRP A 36 -10.76 28.35 -12.68
C TRP A 36 -9.31 28.09 -13.11
N ALA A 37 -9.11 27.56 -14.32
CA ALA A 37 -7.78 27.34 -14.88
C ALA A 37 -7.03 28.67 -15.12
N VAL A 38 -7.72 29.73 -15.53
CA VAL A 38 -7.11 31.03 -15.87
C VAL A 38 -6.87 31.92 -14.66
N THR A 39 -7.75 31.93 -13.65
CA THR A 39 -7.69 32.94 -12.58
C THR A 39 -7.13 32.47 -11.25
N GLY A 40 -6.87 31.16 -11.01
CA GLY A 40 -6.70 30.73 -9.61
C GLY A 40 -5.86 29.51 -9.25
N GLY A 41 -5.07 28.87 -10.13
CA GLY A 41 -4.45 27.60 -9.71
C GLY A 41 -3.17 27.08 -10.36
N LEU A 42 -2.64 27.70 -11.42
CA LEU A 42 -1.50 27.09 -12.15
C LEU A 42 -0.11 27.46 -11.63
N ALA A 43 0.04 28.51 -10.81
CA ALA A 43 1.37 28.95 -10.35
C ALA A 43 1.91 28.17 -9.14
N VAL A 44 1.04 27.57 -8.31
CA VAL A 44 1.46 26.88 -7.07
C VAL A 44 1.55 25.36 -7.27
N PHE A 45 0.76 24.78 -8.18
CA PHE A 45 0.78 23.34 -8.42
C PHE A 45 1.81 22.88 -9.47
N ALA A 46 2.11 23.69 -10.48
CA ALA A 46 3.06 23.30 -11.53
C ALA A 46 4.50 23.16 -11.01
N GLY A 47 4.93 24.00 -10.06
CA GLY A 47 6.27 23.91 -9.47
C GLY A 47 6.45 22.76 -8.48
N GLY A 48 5.37 22.36 -7.79
CA GLY A 48 5.39 21.22 -6.87
C GLY A 48 5.35 19.87 -7.61
N LEU A 49 4.47 19.74 -8.61
CA LEU A 49 4.32 18.50 -9.37
C LEU A 49 5.51 18.21 -10.28
N SER A 50 6.15 19.20 -10.90
CA SER A 50 7.35 18.94 -11.72
C SER A 50 8.54 18.49 -10.87
N THR A 51 8.71 19.07 -9.67
CA THR A 51 9.82 18.72 -8.77
C THR A 51 9.64 17.34 -8.14
N VAL A 52 8.39 16.91 -7.89
CA VAL A 52 8.10 15.55 -7.42
C VAL A 52 8.21 14.54 -8.57
N ALA A 53 7.69 14.86 -9.76
CA ALA A 53 7.81 14.00 -10.94
C ALA A 53 9.27 13.80 -11.38
N ASP A 54 10.09 14.85 -11.37
CA ASP A 54 11.52 14.75 -11.71
C ASP A 54 12.30 13.94 -10.67
N ARG A 55 11.95 14.04 -9.37
CA ARG A 55 12.59 13.22 -8.30
C ARG A 55 12.16 11.76 -8.34
N VAL A 56 10.89 11.49 -8.64
CA VAL A 56 10.37 10.12 -8.80
C VAL A 56 10.94 9.46 -10.05
N ALA A 57 11.01 10.20 -11.17
CA ALA A 57 11.62 9.71 -12.40
C ALA A 57 13.12 9.44 -12.26
N SER A 58 13.88 10.36 -11.63
CA SER A 58 15.31 10.15 -11.39
C SER A 58 15.59 9.02 -10.39
N GLY A 59 14.72 8.83 -9.39
CA GLY A 59 14.83 7.75 -8.41
C GLY A 59 14.48 6.38 -9.00
N ALA A 60 13.46 6.31 -9.87
CA ALA A 60 13.07 5.07 -10.54
C ALA A 60 14.12 4.59 -11.55
N GLU A 61 14.75 5.51 -12.30
CA GLU A 61 15.80 5.18 -13.27
C GLU A 61 17.11 4.76 -12.57
N GLN A 62 17.44 5.32 -11.39
CA GLN A 62 18.57 4.88 -10.57
C GLN A 62 18.33 3.57 -9.82
N ALA A 63 17.10 3.30 -9.37
CA ALA A 63 16.78 2.04 -8.69
C ALA A 63 16.87 0.84 -9.64
N HIS A 64 16.53 1.03 -10.92
CA HIS A 64 16.50 -0.07 -11.89
C HIS A 64 17.91 -0.54 -12.33
N ASP A 65 18.92 0.33 -12.31
CA ASP A 65 20.30 0.01 -12.69
C ASP A 65 21.20 -0.42 -11.50
N THR A 66 20.76 -0.21 -10.25
CA THR A 66 21.59 -0.49 -9.05
C THR A 66 21.37 -1.89 -8.47
N LEU A 67 20.41 -2.67 -8.97
CA LEU A 67 19.97 -3.92 -8.33
C LEU A 67 20.41 -5.22 -9.03
N SER A 68 21.59 -5.22 -9.67
CA SER A 68 22.28 -6.49 -9.98
C SER A 68 22.99 -7.02 -8.72
N ILE A 69 22.20 -7.37 -7.69
CA ILE A 69 22.71 -7.92 -6.43
C ILE A 69 23.20 -9.36 -6.69
N GLY A 70 24.49 -9.58 -6.51
CA GLY A 70 25.08 -10.92 -6.54
C GLY A 70 24.47 -11.80 -5.44
N GLY A 71 24.09 -13.04 -5.78
CA GLY A 71 23.28 -13.92 -4.95
C GLY A 71 23.92 -14.48 -3.66
N GLY A 72 24.90 -13.80 -3.06
CA GLY A 72 25.59 -14.25 -1.84
C GLY A 72 25.65 -13.24 -0.70
N ASP A 73 25.12 -12.02 -0.87
CA ASP A 73 25.18 -11.02 0.19
C ASP A 73 23.99 -11.18 1.16
N VAL A 74 24.26 -11.12 2.46
CA VAL A 74 23.26 -11.11 3.53
C VAL A 74 23.48 -9.91 4.46
N LEU A 75 22.40 -9.41 5.06
CA LEU A 75 22.52 -8.47 6.16
C LEU A 75 22.90 -9.25 7.42
N ALA A 76 24.01 -8.87 8.06
CA ALA A 76 24.49 -9.52 9.28
C ALA A 76 23.41 -9.50 10.39
N PRO A 77 22.72 -10.62 10.69
CA PRO A 77 21.48 -10.58 11.46
C PRO A 77 21.65 -9.96 12.84
N ASN A 78 22.73 -10.33 13.54
CA ASN A 78 23.04 -9.82 14.87
C ASN A 78 23.30 -8.31 14.90
N ALA A 79 23.87 -7.75 13.83
CA ALA A 79 24.07 -6.31 13.72
C ALA A 79 22.76 -5.60 13.41
N PHE A 80 21.99 -6.14 12.46
CA PHE A 80 20.74 -5.57 12.01
C PHE A 80 19.68 -5.52 13.12
N ILE A 81 19.57 -6.56 13.96
CA ILE A 81 18.62 -6.61 15.10
C ILE A 81 18.74 -5.41 16.03
N ARG A 82 19.93 -4.81 16.15
CA ARG A 82 20.14 -3.65 17.03
C ARG A 82 19.60 -2.33 16.47
N VAL A 83 19.24 -2.31 15.20
CA VAL A 83 18.81 -1.10 14.47
C VAL A 83 17.52 -1.33 13.65
N GLN A 84 16.84 -2.47 13.84
CA GLN A 84 15.62 -2.84 13.10
C GLN A 84 14.53 -1.77 13.12
N ASP A 85 14.40 -1.05 14.24
CA ASP A 85 13.39 -0.01 14.47
C ASP A 85 13.52 1.18 13.51
N GLN A 86 14.68 1.33 12.85
CA GLN A 86 14.97 2.37 11.86
C GLN A 86 14.49 2.00 10.46
N TYR A 87 14.18 0.71 10.21
CA TYR A 87 13.82 0.19 8.88
C TYR A 87 12.34 -0.18 8.75
N VAL A 88 11.53 -0.01 9.80
CA VAL A 88 10.06 -0.07 9.65
C VAL A 88 9.52 1.23 9.10
N LEU A 89 8.29 1.23 8.59
CA LEU A 89 7.63 2.44 8.10
C LEU A 89 7.56 3.53 9.19
N LEU A 90 8.01 4.73 8.85
CA LEU A 90 8.05 5.90 9.73
C LEU A 90 7.01 6.94 9.27
N PRO A 91 6.51 7.80 10.18
CA PRO A 91 5.62 8.88 9.80
C PRO A 91 6.17 9.80 8.69
N THR A 92 7.48 10.00 8.64
CA THR A 92 8.16 10.85 7.64
C THR A 92 8.18 10.26 6.23
N ASP A 93 7.81 8.99 6.09
CA ASP A 93 7.75 8.30 4.78
C ASP A 93 6.42 8.53 4.07
N LEU A 94 5.45 9.09 4.78
CA LEU A 94 4.06 9.20 4.34
C LEU A 94 3.75 10.64 3.94
N PRO A 95 2.90 10.84 2.92
CA PRO A 95 2.58 12.18 2.41
C PRO A 95 1.73 13.01 3.38
N THR A 96 1.02 12.36 4.30
CA THR A 96 0.15 13.00 5.30
C THR A 96 0.66 12.76 6.72
N ALA A 97 0.09 13.50 7.69
CA ALA A 97 0.55 13.47 9.07
C ALA A 97 0.07 12.21 9.80
N TYR A 98 0.99 11.32 10.17
CA TYR A 98 0.75 10.17 11.03
C TYR A 98 1.50 10.28 12.36
N TYR A 99 1.02 9.55 13.37
CA TYR A 99 1.72 9.37 14.62
C TYR A 99 1.79 7.89 15.00
N ARG A 100 2.79 7.55 15.81
CA ARG A 100 2.99 6.22 16.40
C ARG A 100 2.33 6.21 17.78
N PRO A 101 1.24 5.44 18.00
CA PRO A 101 0.66 5.35 19.32
C PRO A 101 1.62 4.63 20.29
N GLU A 102 1.53 4.97 21.57
CA GLU A 102 2.35 4.33 22.61
C GLU A 102 2.05 2.83 22.69
N GLY A 103 3.09 2.00 22.77
CA GLY A 103 2.97 0.54 22.87
C GLY A 103 2.66 -0.19 21.55
N GLU A 104 2.41 0.51 20.45
CA GLU A 104 2.09 -0.07 19.13
C GLU A 104 3.34 -0.20 18.23
N THR A 105 4.51 -0.25 18.85
CA THR A 105 5.79 -0.45 18.15
C THR A 105 6.75 -1.16 19.06
N GLY A 106 7.37 -2.21 18.56
CA GLY A 106 8.28 -3.00 19.36
C GLY A 106 8.90 -4.15 18.59
N ARG A 107 9.91 -4.73 19.25
CA ARG A 107 10.56 -5.95 18.83
C ARG A 107 9.62 -7.14 19.00
N VAL A 108 9.58 -8.02 18.01
CA VAL A 108 8.83 -9.27 18.02
C VAL A 108 9.82 -10.44 18.03
N SER A 109 10.20 -10.87 19.23
CA SER A 109 11.11 -12.02 19.40
C SER A 109 10.49 -13.33 18.89
N ASN A 110 11.30 -14.35 18.62
CA ASN A 110 10.76 -15.69 18.26
C ASN A 110 9.82 -16.25 19.33
N ARG A 111 10.05 -15.97 20.61
CA ARG A 111 9.14 -16.39 21.68
C ARG A 111 7.75 -15.76 21.53
N GLU A 112 7.73 -14.47 21.23
CA GLU A 112 6.49 -13.71 21.04
C GLU A 112 5.76 -14.15 19.78
N TYR A 113 6.49 -14.27 18.67
CA TYR A 113 5.96 -14.80 17.42
C TYR A 113 5.34 -16.19 17.60
N ILE A 114 6.05 -17.12 18.27
CA ILE A 114 5.55 -18.47 18.57
C ILE A 114 4.27 -18.41 19.43
N GLY A 115 4.21 -17.49 20.38
CA GLY A 115 3.00 -17.29 21.19
C GLY A 115 1.81 -16.81 20.36
N ALA A 116 2.03 -15.85 19.45
CA ALA A 116 0.99 -15.26 18.62
C ALA A 116 0.50 -16.20 17.51
N ALA A 117 1.41 -16.94 16.87
CA ALA A 117 1.09 -17.90 15.80
C ALA A 117 0.56 -19.24 16.33
N GLY A 118 0.67 -19.49 17.64
CA GLY A 118 0.42 -20.79 18.26
C GLY A 118 1.68 -21.66 18.32
N GLU A 119 1.86 -22.36 19.45
CA GLU A 119 3.16 -22.95 19.80
C GLU A 119 3.72 -23.92 18.75
N LEU A 120 2.88 -24.81 18.21
CA LEU A 120 3.30 -25.79 17.22
C LEU A 120 3.66 -25.12 15.88
N GLN A 121 2.72 -24.34 15.33
CA GLN A 121 2.90 -23.67 14.03
C GLN A 121 4.07 -22.69 14.07
N GLY A 122 4.17 -21.89 15.13
CA GLY A 122 5.26 -20.94 15.31
C GLY A 122 6.64 -21.61 15.37
N LYS A 123 6.78 -22.73 16.10
CA LYS A 123 8.04 -23.48 16.15
C LYS A 123 8.41 -24.07 14.79
N GLN A 124 7.43 -24.62 14.07
CA GLN A 124 7.65 -25.15 12.73
C GLN A 124 8.10 -24.05 11.78
N TYR A 125 7.43 -22.90 11.81
CA TYR A 125 7.80 -21.74 11.00
C TYR A 125 9.23 -21.25 11.30
N VAL A 126 9.57 -21.02 12.58
CA VAL A 126 10.92 -20.56 12.97
C VAL A 126 11.97 -21.57 12.55
N SER A 127 11.71 -22.87 12.73
CA SER A 127 12.63 -23.93 12.34
C SER A 127 12.79 -24.07 10.82
N ALA A 128 11.73 -23.85 10.05
CA ALA A 128 11.75 -24.00 8.58
C ALA A 128 12.38 -22.80 7.89
N THR A 129 12.15 -21.59 8.41
CA THR A 129 12.59 -20.34 7.79
C THR A 129 13.90 -19.82 8.36
N GLY A 130 14.33 -20.29 9.54
CA GLY A 130 15.48 -19.70 10.23
C GLY A 130 15.23 -18.25 10.65
N ARG A 131 13.98 -17.88 11.00
CA ARG A 131 13.68 -16.54 11.53
C ARG A 131 14.54 -16.27 12.76
N VAL A 132 15.22 -15.13 12.78
CA VAL A 132 16.06 -14.69 13.89
C VAL A 132 15.26 -13.75 14.81
N ASP A 133 14.61 -12.74 14.23
CA ASP A 133 13.91 -11.70 14.98
C ASP A 133 12.99 -10.89 14.07
N GLY A 134 12.26 -9.94 14.65
CA GLY A 134 11.57 -8.92 13.87
C GLY A 134 11.16 -7.71 14.69
N TRP A 135 10.56 -6.75 14.00
CA TRP A 135 10.06 -5.51 14.57
C TRP A 135 8.75 -5.14 13.89
N GLU A 136 7.80 -4.63 14.67
CA GLU A 136 6.53 -4.15 14.15
C GLU A 136 6.27 -2.70 14.56
N THR A 137 5.52 -1.97 13.73
CA THR A 137 5.04 -0.63 14.05
C THR A 137 3.64 -0.42 13.48
N ARG A 138 2.82 0.32 14.22
CA ARG A 138 1.54 0.84 13.73
C ARG A 138 1.54 2.34 13.75
N LEU A 139 0.97 2.92 12.70
CA LEU A 139 0.79 4.36 12.57
C LEU A 139 -0.71 4.66 12.43
N LYS A 140 -1.15 5.75 13.07
CA LYS A 140 -2.53 6.25 12.96
C LYS A 140 -2.50 7.64 12.38
N ARG A 141 -3.46 7.93 11.49
CA ARG A 141 -3.59 9.26 10.88
C ARG A 141 -3.93 10.27 11.98
N THR A 142 -3.31 11.44 11.91
CA THR A 142 -3.47 12.48 12.96
C THR A 142 -4.84 13.13 12.91
N THR A 143 -5.36 13.34 11.70
CA THR A 143 -6.64 14.00 11.45
C THR A 143 -7.55 13.11 10.62
N SER A 144 -8.86 13.23 10.76
CA SER A 144 -9.82 12.40 10.02
C SER A 144 -10.41 13.06 8.76
N ASN A 145 -10.04 14.31 8.50
CA ASN A 145 -10.62 15.15 7.44
C ASN A 145 -9.84 15.09 6.11
N GLU A 146 -8.72 14.37 6.07
CA GLU A 146 -7.93 14.16 4.86
C GLU A 146 -8.39 12.89 4.13
N ILE A 147 -8.20 12.83 2.82
CA ILE A 147 -8.38 11.60 2.03
C ILE A 147 -7.04 10.89 2.04
N ALA A 148 -6.90 9.89 2.93
CA ALA A 148 -5.65 9.15 3.15
C ALA A 148 -5.94 7.90 3.99
N PRO A 149 -5.07 6.88 4.01
CA PRO A 149 -5.29 5.69 4.82
C PRO A 149 -5.52 6.02 6.30
N ALA A 150 -6.49 5.36 6.93
CA ALA A 150 -6.81 5.54 8.34
C ALA A 150 -5.63 5.13 9.24
N GLY A 151 -4.87 4.11 8.82
CA GLY A 151 -3.65 3.74 9.50
C GLY A 151 -2.79 2.78 8.69
N TRP A 152 -1.58 2.58 9.21
CA TRP A 152 -0.57 1.74 8.62
C TRP A 152 -0.08 0.71 9.62
N PHE A 153 0.34 -0.43 9.09
CA PHE A 153 1.05 -1.47 9.81
C PHE A 153 2.28 -1.85 8.99
N SER A 154 3.43 -1.94 9.64
CA SER A 154 4.66 -2.38 8.99
C SER A 154 5.42 -3.35 9.89
N THR A 155 5.86 -4.46 9.32
CA THR A 155 6.78 -5.40 9.96
C THR A 155 8.04 -5.55 9.14
N ILE A 156 9.10 -5.85 9.85
CA ILE A 156 10.36 -6.30 9.29
C ILE A 156 10.82 -7.53 10.07
N ASP A 157 11.08 -8.62 9.36
CA ASP A 157 11.57 -9.87 9.91
C ASP A 157 12.93 -10.20 9.30
N VAL A 158 13.87 -10.65 10.13
CA VAL A 158 15.21 -11.04 9.70
C VAL A 158 15.37 -12.55 9.83
N PHE A 159 16.04 -13.14 8.84
CA PHE A 159 16.28 -14.56 8.72
C PHE A 159 17.78 -14.83 8.68
N GLU A 160 18.16 -16.07 8.99
CA GLU A 160 19.55 -16.50 8.93
C GLU A 160 20.10 -16.45 7.50
N THR A 161 19.27 -16.76 6.50
CA THR A 161 19.68 -16.89 5.10
C THR A 161 18.66 -16.25 4.15
N ASN A 162 19.10 -16.00 2.90
CA ASN A 162 18.22 -15.56 1.81
C ASN A 162 17.11 -16.58 1.51
N ASP A 163 17.44 -17.87 1.53
CA ASP A 163 16.48 -18.96 1.31
C ASP A 163 15.43 -19.01 2.42
N GLY A 164 15.83 -18.77 3.67
CA GLY A 164 14.92 -18.69 4.82
C GLY A 164 13.89 -17.57 4.67
N ALA A 165 14.34 -16.40 4.21
CA ALA A 165 13.45 -15.27 3.91
C ALA A 165 12.54 -15.54 2.70
N SER A 166 13.02 -16.21 1.66
CA SER A 166 12.18 -16.64 0.52
C SER A 166 11.11 -17.64 0.96
N GLN A 167 11.49 -18.65 1.76
CA GLN A 167 10.58 -19.63 2.33
C GLN A 167 9.47 -18.98 3.17
N ALA A 168 9.78 -17.89 3.89
CA ALA A 168 8.80 -17.15 4.69
C ALA A 168 7.69 -16.48 3.85
N LEU A 169 7.94 -16.16 2.58
CA LEU A 169 6.95 -15.63 1.63
C LEU A 169 6.24 -16.72 0.82
N SER A 170 6.62 -17.99 0.99
CA SER A 170 6.05 -19.10 0.24
C SER A 170 4.58 -19.38 0.64
N PRO A 171 3.78 -20.00 -0.25
CA PRO A 171 2.40 -20.39 0.06
C PRO A 171 2.24 -21.33 1.27
N GLU A 172 3.29 -22.04 1.68
CA GLU A 172 3.25 -22.95 2.82
C GLU A 172 3.29 -22.20 4.17
N TRP A 173 3.97 -21.05 4.22
CA TRP A 173 4.28 -20.37 5.48
C TRP A 173 3.65 -19.00 5.59
N PHE A 174 3.48 -18.31 4.47
CA PHE A 174 2.98 -16.95 4.48
C PHE A 174 1.47 -16.94 4.77
N TRP A 175 1.09 -16.24 5.85
CA TRP A 175 -0.26 -16.30 6.42
C TRP A 175 -1.37 -15.94 5.44
N ALA A 176 -1.10 -15.10 4.43
CA ALA A 176 -2.09 -14.73 3.42
C ALA A 176 -2.55 -15.95 2.57
N TYR A 177 -1.76 -17.02 2.49
CA TYR A 177 -2.16 -18.27 1.84
C TYR A 177 -2.79 -19.28 2.80
N THR A 178 -2.38 -19.25 4.08
CA THR A 178 -2.67 -20.33 5.02
C THR A 178 -3.79 -20.02 6.02
N ASP A 179 -4.11 -18.75 6.23
CA ASP A 179 -5.19 -18.31 7.11
C ASP A 179 -6.44 -17.92 6.29
N PRO A 180 -7.50 -18.76 6.25
CA PRO A 180 -8.71 -18.47 5.48
C PRO A 180 -9.45 -17.20 5.93
N GLU A 181 -9.30 -16.79 7.19
CA GLU A 181 -9.95 -15.57 7.71
C GLU A 181 -9.26 -14.30 7.22
N ARG A 182 -8.03 -14.44 6.74
CA ARG A 182 -7.20 -13.34 6.24
C ARG A 182 -6.81 -13.52 4.77
N ALA A 183 -7.34 -14.55 4.12
CA ALA A 183 -7.07 -14.85 2.72
C ALA A 183 -7.43 -13.63 1.84
N PRO A 184 -6.61 -13.29 0.84
CA PRO A 184 -6.87 -12.17 -0.04
C PRO A 184 -8.20 -12.29 -0.76
N THR A 185 -8.90 -11.16 -0.88
CA THR A 185 -10.00 -11.03 -1.84
C THR A 185 -9.44 -11.13 -3.26
N GLU A 186 -8.28 -10.50 -3.50
CA GLU A 186 -7.60 -10.52 -4.80
C GLU A 186 -6.08 -10.40 -4.65
N TRP A 187 -5.33 -11.18 -5.44
CA TRP A 187 -3.88 -11.06 -5.63
C TRP A 187 -3.58 -10.16 -6.83
N LEU A 188 -2.78 -9.11 -6.62
CA LEU A 188 -2.42 -8.11 -7.64
C LEU A 188 -1.11 -8.52 -8.34
N LYS A 189 -1.22 -9.42 -9.33
CA LYS A 189 -0.07 -10.17 -9.92
C LYS A 189 1.01 -9.32 -10.57
N ASP A 190 0.67 -8.15 -11.10
CA ASP A 190 1.61 -7.27 -11.81
C ASP A 190 1.81 -5.93 -11.06
N GLY A 191 1.44 -5.87 -9.78
CA GLY A 191 1.39 -4.63 -9.00
C GLY A 191 2.64 -4.33 -8.17
N CYS A 192 3.63 -5.22 -8.11
CA CYS A 192 4.80 -5.00 -7.28
C CYS A 192 6.11 -5.51 -7.87
N ASP A 193 7.11 -4.63 -7.89
CA ASP A 193 8.46 -4.82 -8.40
C ASP A 193 9.53 -4.51 -7.35
N LEU A 194 9.20 -4.66 -6.06
CA LEU A 194 10.11 -4.36 -4.96
C LEU A 194 10.96 -5.57 -4.57
N GLY A 195 12.26 -5.35 -4.38
CA GLY A 195 13.17 -6.36 -3.83
C GLY A 195 13.38 -7.56 -4.76
N GLN A 196 13.76 -8.72 -4.20
CA GLN A 196 13.96 -9.95 -4.99
C GLN A 196 12.67 -10.74 -5.23
N GLU A 197 11.72 -10.64 -4.30
CA GLU A 197 10.40 -11.26 -4.36
C GLU A 197 9.40 -10.26 -3.81
N CYS A 198 8.27 -10.08 -4.49
CA CYS A 198 7.20 -9.24 -3.99
C CYS A 198 5.82 -9.86 -4.19
N LEU A 199 4.99 -9.71 -3.17
CA LEU A 199 3.59 -10.07 -3.14
C LEU A 199 2.77 -8.81 -2.89
N MET A 200 1.70 -8.65 -3.64
CA MET A 200 0.73 -7.58 -3.42
C MET A 200 -0.69 -8.13 -3.49
N TRP A 201 -1.53 -7.72 -2.55
CA TRP A 201 -2.91 -8.18 -2.49
C TRP A 201 -3.81 -7.19 -1.75
N VAL A 202 -5.12 -7.41 -1.87
CA VAL A 202 -6.14 -6.62 -1.19
C VAL A 202 -7.10 -7.52 -0.42
N ASN A 203 -7.51 -7.04 0.75
CA ASN A 203 -8.66 -7.54 1.50
C ASN A 203 -9.70 -6.42 1.56
N ASP A 204 -10.98 -6.78 1.40
CA ASP A 204 -12.09 -5.87 1.58
C ASP A 204 -12.99 -6.31 2.75
N ARG A 205 -13.68 -5.34 3.34
CA ARG A 205 -14.67 -5.60 4.38
C ARG A 205 -15.82 -4.62 4.26
N PHE A 206 -17.00 -5.15 3.98
CA PHE A 206 -18.25 -4.39 3.98
C PHE A 206 -18.84 -4.30 5.38
N ASP A 207 -19.14 -3.09 5.85
CA ASP A 207 -19.88 -2.84 7.09
C ASP A 207 -21.35 -2.50 6.78
N PRO A 208 -22.31 -3.39 7.10
CA PRO A 208 -23.72 -3.15 6.81
C PRO A 208 -24.32 -2.01 7.63
N ALA A 209 -23.74 -1.64 8.78
CA ALA A 209 -24.26 -0.57 9.62
C ALA A 209 -24.03 0.82 9.02
N THR A 210 -22.89 1.00 8.35
CA THR A 210 -22.50 2.25 7.70
C THR A 210 -22.70 2.22 6.19
N SER A 211 -22.91 1.03 5.60
CA SER A 211 -22.93 0.80 4.15
C SER A 211 -21.63 1.24 3.47
N LEU A 212 -20.51 1.15 4.19
CA LEU A 212 -19.18 1.51 3.70
C LEU A 212 -18.32 0.26 3.55
N THR A 213 -17.43 0.29 2.56
CA THR A 213 -16.40 -0.73 2.36
C THR A 213 -15.08 -0.18 2.85
N THR A 214 -14.39 -0.95 3.69
CA THR A 214 -12.99 -0.70 4.01
C THR A 214 -12.10 -1.60 3.18
N LEU A 215 -11.02 -1.04 2.65
CA LEU A 215 -9.99 -1.77 1.93
C LEU A 215 -8.73 -1.83 2.78
N SER A 216 -8.00 -2.93 2.64
CA SER A 216 -6.65 -3.10 3.13
C SER A 216 -5.78 -3.57 1.98
N TYR A 217 -4.85 -2.73 1.54
CA TYR A 217 -3.83 -3.13 0.58
C TYR A 217 -2.57 -3.54 1.34
N HIS A 218 -1.94 -4.59 0.85
CA HIS A 218 -0.77 -5.19 1.47
C HIS A 218 0.32 -5.36 0.42
N VAL A 219 1.56 -5.06 0.82
CA VAL A 219 2.78 -5.32 0.06
C VAL A 219 3.73 -6.07 0.99
N ALA A 220 4.16 -7.26 0.59
CA ALA A 220 5.21 -8.00 1.27
C ALA A 220 6.34 -8.27 0.29
N PHE A 221 7.57 -7.91 0.65
CA PHE A 221 8.72 -8.09 -0.23
C PHE A 221 9.94 -8.61 0.54
N ARG A 222 10.85 -9.23 -0.20
CA ARG A 222 12.13 -9.69 0.31
C ARG A 222 13.25 -8.75 -0.13
N PHE A 223 14.12 -8.40 0.80
CA PHE A 223 15.40 -7.75 0.55
C PHE A 223 16.52 -8.53 1.23
N HIS A 224 17.27 -9.33 0.47
CA HIS A 224 18.23 -10.32 1.00
C HIS A 224 17.54 -11.32 1.96
N ASN A 225 18.04 -11.42 3.19
CA ASN A 225 17.54 -12.26 4.27
C ASN A 225 16.54 -11.52 5.17
N VAL A 226 15.89 -10.49 4.64
CA VAL A 226 14.90 -9.67 5.35
C VAL A 226 13.59 -9.71 4.58
N VAL A 227 12.49 -9.95 5.29
CA VAL A 227 11.13 -9.81 4.77
C VAL A 227 10.50 -8.57 5.38
N VAL A 228 9.95 -7.72 4.53
CA VAL A 228 9.18 -6.55 4.93
C VAL A 228 7.73 -6.79 4.54
N TRP A 229 6.80 -6.44 5.43
CA TRP A 229 5.39 -6.35 5.09
C TRP A 229 4.84 -4.99 5.49
N VAL A 230 4.24 -4.29 4.54
CA VAL A 230 3.55 -3.01 4.73
C VAL A 230 2.08 -3.20 4.39
N LYS A 231 1.21 -2.66 5.23
CA LYS A 231 -0.24 -2.65 5.07
C LYS A 231 -0.76 -1.24 5.30
N GLY A 232 -1.52 -0.72 4.36
CA GLY A 232 -2.39 0.43 4.56
C GLY A 232 -3.85 -0.02 4.65
N HIS A 233 -4.66 0.66 5.45
CA HIS A 233 -6.11 0.43 5.47
C HIS A 233 -6.90 1.73 5.59
N GLY A 234 -8.08 1.77 4.98
CA GLY A 234 -8.96 2.94 4.93
C GLY A 234 -10.31 2.61 4.30
N LEU A 235 -11.13 3.63 4.05
CA LEU A 235 -12.26 3.50 3.14
C LEU A 235 -11.76 3.29 1.71
N ASP A 236 -12.61 2.74 0.84
CA ASP A 236 -12.29 2.55 -0.59
C ASP A 236 -11.86 3.83 -1.32
N VAL A 237 -12.37 4.99 -0.89
CA VAL A 237 -11.98 6.31 -1.40
C VAL A 237 -10.69 6.87 -0.78
N ASP A 238 -10.23 6.33 0.35
CA ASP A 238 -9.12 6.86 1.15
C ASP A 238 -7.77 6.20 0.85
N ILE A 239 -7.77 5.06 0.14
CA ILE A 239 -6.57 4.26 -0.08
C ILE A 239 -6.57 3.60 -1.45
N THR A 240 -5.40 3.61 -2.08
CA THR A 240 -5.11 2.90 -3.32
C THR A 240 -3.98 1.89 -3.13
N ALA A 241 -3.81 1.03 -4.14
CA ALA A 241 -2.66 0.13 -4.23
C ALA A 241 -1.33 0.92 -4.24
N ASP A 242 -1.27 2.00 -5.03
CA ASP A 242 -0.07 2.83 -5.21
C ASP A 242 0.39 3.48 -3.90
N ASP A 243 -0.54 3.93 -3.05
CA ASP A 243 -0.20 4.50 -1.74
C ASP A 243 0.62 3.52 -0.88
N VAL A 244 0.25 2.24 -0.90
CA VAL A 244 0.93 1.19 -0.13
C VAL A 244 2.24 0.76 -0.79
N LEU A 245 2.29 0.76 -2.12
CA LEU A 245 3.51 0.48 -2.86
C LEU A 245 4.58 1.55 -2.62
N ASP A 246 4.19 2.84 -2.62
CA ASP A 246 5.11 3.95 -2.35
C ASP A 246 5.62 3.92 -0.90
N ALA A 247 4.76 3.60 0.07
CA ALA A 247 5.17 3.40 1.46
C ALA A 247 6.17 2.23 1.61
N ALA A 248 5.93 1.11 0.92
CA ALA A 248 6.84 -0.03 0.90
C ALA A 248 8.18 0.31 0.21
N ARG A 249 8.15 1.10 -0.87
CA ARG A 249 9.34 1.58 -1.56
C ARG A 249 10.21 2.46 -0.67
N ALA A 250 9.62 3.33 0.14
CA ALA A 250 10.36 4.14 1.12
C ALA A 250 11.14 3.26 2.12
N VAL A 251 10.55 2.15 2.56
CA VAL A 251 11.24 1.17 3.41
C VAL A 251 12.40 0.50 2.67
N LEU A 252 12.19 0.06 1.42
CA LEU A 252 13.22 -0.56 0.60
C LEU A 252 14.41 0.39 0.38
N VAL A 253 14.17 1.67 0.08
CA VAL A 253 15.23 2.67 -0.11
C VAL A 253 16.12 2.77 1.12
N ARG A 254 15.54 2.84 2.32
CA ARG A 254 16.32 2.83 3.57
C ARG A 254 17.11 1.54 3.80
N LEU A 255 16.52 0.40 3.44
CA LEU A 255 17.21 -0.89 3.57
C LEU A 255 18.42 -0.98 2.63
N ALA A 256 18.31 -0.44 1.42
CA ALA A 256 19.38 -0.43 0.43
C ALA A 256 20.59 0.45 0.84
N GLU A 257 20.40 1.38 1.77
CA GLU A 257 21.50 2.18 2.34
C GLU A 257 22.35 1.40 3.36
N GLN A 258 21.95 0.17 3.73
CA GLN A 258 22.70 -0.64 4.69
C GLN A 258 23.95 -1.30 4.12
N PRO A 259 25.05 -1.34 4.89
CA PRO A 259 26.22 -2.09 4.50
C PRO A 259 25.90 -3.59 4.50
N LEU A 260 26.05 -4.21 3.33
CA LEU A 260 25.98 -5.66 3.18
C LEU A 260 27.25 -6.32 3.73
N VAL A 261 27.12 -7.56 4.20
CA VAL A 261 28.27 -8.39 4.58
C VAL A 261 28.30 -9.59 3.64
N SER A 262 29.44 -9.82 2.99
CA SER A 262 29.66 -11.00 2.17
C SER A 262 29.77 -12.24 3.06
N GLU A 263 29.06 -13.32 2.72
CA GLU A 263 29.25 -14.64 3.36
C GLU A 263 30.64 -15.25 3.10
#